data_AF-A0A7J6H9W0-F1
#
_entry.id   AF-A0A7J6H9W0-F1
#
_cell.length_a   1.000
_cell.length_b   1.000
_cell.length_c   1.000
_cell.angle_alpha   90.00
_cell.angle_beta   90.00
_cell.angle_gamma   90.00
#
_symmetry.space_group_name_H-M   'P 1'
#
loop_
_entity.id
_entity.type
_entity.pdbx_description
1 polymer ?
#
loop_
_entity_poly.entity_id
_entity_poly.type
_entity_poly.pdbx_seq_one_letter_code
_entity_poly.pdbx_strand_id
1 'polypeptide(L)'
;MNEERVQIIGNDMIIDSSLWHACAGRLVHVPPVNSTVSYFPQGHFEHAGMENADDAIATASRIPWRIQCRVTSVELKMDSRTEEVYTKIHLNPIVINNNNSTDDDKDYALSESLNLFGRSQFLTKVLTQSDANNGGGFSVPKKLAETIFPPLNYKITKPGIENLPSQDILARDYRGNIWKFRHVYRGNPLRHLLTTGWSKFVTAKQVVSGDTIVFGRDDNGDVYVGIRRVRRARWQGRIRAESVLEAARLAAIGRGFEVRYYPSSTTTEFCVVDSVVNAMKRKMVNEFGAGTRIKMAFETLNSTGVEPVGWHKGSIESVEDVDPNHWPGSLWRRLKN
;
A
#
# COMPACT_ATOMS: atom_id res chain seq x y z
N MET A 1 -20.98 11.14 -19.28
CA MET A 1 -21.75 9.88 -19.17
C MET A 1 -20.79 8.75 -19.56
N ASN A 2 -20.08 8.21 -18.57
CA ASN A 2 -19.37 6.94 -18.63
C ASN A 2 -19.37 6.45 -17.17
N GLU A 3 -20.40 5.71 -16.81
CA GLU A 3 -20.41 4.91 -15.60
C GLU A 3 -19.38 3.79 -15.80
N GLU A 4 -18.18 3.92 -15.25
CA GLU A 4 -17.31 2.76 -15.06
C GLU A 4 -18.01 1.82 -14.07
N ARG A 5 -18.78 0.90 -14.65
CA ARG A 5 -19.46 -0.17 -13.92
C ARG A 5 -18.42 -1.05 -13.25
N VAL A 6 -18.58 -1.21 -11.95
CA VAL A 6 -17.93 -2.26 -11.15
C VAL A 6 -18.11 -3.61 -11.86
N GLN A 7 -17.06 -4.12 -12.48
CA GLN A 7 -17.05 -5.47 -13.04
C GLN A 7 -16.51 -6.44 -11.99
N ILE A 8 -17.37 -7.37 -11.57
CA ILE A 8 -16.97 -8.51 -10.75
C ILE A 8 -16.49 -9.59 -11.74
N ILE A 9 -15.18 -9.88 -11.75
CA ILE A 9 -14.60 -11.02 -12.50
C ILE A 9 -13.99 -11.96 -11.46
N GLY A 10 -14.75 -12.99 -11.06
CA GLY A 10 -14.35 -13.94 -10.00
C GLY A 10 -14.60 -13.42 -8.58
N ASN A 11 -13.81 -13.90 -7.59
CA ASN A 11 -13.91 -13.47 -6.18
C ASN A 11 -13.26 -12.11 -5.89
N ASP A 12 -12.64 -11.47 -6.89
CA ASP A 12 -11.82 -10.27 -6.71
C ASP A 12 -12.48 -9.08 -7.46
N MET A 13 -12.48 -7.90 -6.83
CA MET A 13 -13.10 -6.69 -7.40
C MET A 13 -12.04 -5.75 -7.96
N ILE A 14 -12.28 -5.22 -9.16
CA ILE A 14 -11.56 -4.06 -9.69
C ILE A 14 -12.00 -2.83 -8.89
N ILE A 15 -11.04 -2.02 -8.45
CA ILE A 15 -11.25 -0.88 -7.56
C ILE A 15 -10.68 0.38 -8.20
N ASP A 16 -11.36 1.50 -7.97
CA ASP A 16 -10.90 2.83 -8.37
C ASP A 16 -9.45 3.06 -7.94
N SER A 17 -8.65 3.61 -8.85
CA SER A 17 -7.21 3.78 -8.65
C SER A 17 -6.92 4.69 -7.45
N SER A 18 -7.67 5.78 -7.28
CA SER A 18 -7.44 6.74 -6.19
C SER A 18 -7.76 6.14 -4.83
N LEU A 19 -8.88 5.41 -4.72
CA LEU A 19 -9.21 4.68 -3.49
C LEU A 19 -8.20 3.55 -3.21
N TRP A 20 -7.73 2.84 -4.24
CA TRP A 20 -6.73 1.78 -4.07
C TRP A 20 -5.43 2.34 -3.50
N HIS A 21 -4.87 3.40 -4.09
CA HIS A 21 -3.63 4.02 -3.62
C HIS A 21 -3.79 4.61 -2.21
N ALA A 22 -4.95 5.19 -1.91
CA ALA A 22 -5.26 5.68 -0.58
C ALA A 22 -5.31 4.54 0.46
N CYS A 23 -5.76 3.34 0.08
CA CYS A 23 -5.74 2.17 0.95
C CYS A 23 -4.37 1.48 1.01
N ALA A 24 -3.57 1.53 -0.06
CA ALA A 24 -2.25 0.92 -0.13
C ALA A 24 -1.24 1.66 0.76
N GLY A 25 -1.27 2.99 0.76
CA GLY A 25 -0.30 3.83 1.47
C GLY A 25 0.51 4.71 0.53
N ARG A 26 0.95 5.87 1.01
CA ARG A 26 1.64 6.88 0.16
C ARG A 26 2.97 6.43 -0.42
N LEU A 27 3.64 5.49 0.24
CA LEU A 27 4.96 5.00 -0.15
C LEU A 27 4.91 3.78 -1.05
N VAL A 28 3.71 3.27 -1.35
CA VAL A 28 3.55 2.09 -2.19
C VAL A 28 3.75 2.47 -3.64
N HIS A 29 4.68 1.79 -4.30
CA HIS A 29 4.91 1.93 -5.72
C HIS A 29 4.43 0.70 -6.48
N VAL A 30 3.59 0.92 -7.48
CA VAL A 30 3.19 -0.12 -8.43
C VAL A 30 3.95 0.10 -9.73
N PRO A 31 4.71 -0.91 -10.22
CA PRO A 31 5.50 -0.73 -11.43
C PRO A 31 4.59 -0.50 -12.65
N PRO A 32 4.89 0.48 -13.54
CA PRO A 32 4.07 0.73 -14.73
C PRO A 32 4.05 -0.46 -15.69
N VAL A 33 2.94 -0.63 -16.41
CA VAL A 33 2.87 -1.59 -17.54
C VAL A 33 3.93 -1.22 -18.59
N ASN A 34 4.53 -2.23 -19.21
CA ASN A 34 5.65 -2.17 -20.16
C ASN A 34 7.00 -1.73 -19.58
N SER A 35 7.08 -1.38 -18.30
CA SER A 35 8.35 -1.10 -17.61
C SER A 35 9.17 -2.39 -17.43
N THR A 36 10.48 -2.20 -17.25
CA THR A 36 11.40 -3.28 -16.86
C THR A 36 11.59 -3.27 -15.36
N VAL A 37 11.38 -4.41 -14.73
CA VAL A 37 11.53 -4.62 -13.28
C VAL A 37 12.49 -5.77 -13.00
N SER A 38 13.14 -5.71 -11.85
CA SER A 38 13.82 -6.83 -11.22
C SER A 38 12.86 -7.54 -10.27
N TYR A 39 12.56 -8.80 -10.58
CA TYR A 39 11.84 -9.70 -9.67
C TYR A 39 12.84 -10.39 -8.72
N PHE A 40 12.55 -10.32 -7.42
CA PHE A 40 13.32 -10.93 -6.33
C PHE A 40 12.54 -12.10 -5.71
N PRO A 41 12.87 -13.37 -6.03
CA PRO A 41 12.19 -14.52 -5.45
C PRO A 41 12.22 -14.54 -3.91
N GLN A 42 13.36 -14.19 -3.30
CA GLN A 42 13.51 -14.11 -1.84
C GLN A 42 12.46 -13.19 -1.20
N GLY A 43 12.23 -12.02 -1.79
CA GLY A 43 11.23 -11.08 -1.31
C GLY A 43 9.79 -11.56 -1.51
N HIS A 44 9.54 -12.33 -2.56
CA HIS A 44 8.22 -12.94 -2.77
C HIS A 44 7.92 -14.02 -1.73
N PHE A 45 8.92 -14.83 -1.34
CA PHE A 45 8.79 -15.79 -0.23
C PHE A 45 8.57 -15.10 1.11
N GLU A 46 9.35 -14.05 1.40
CA GLU A 46 9.16 -13.21 2.59
C GLU A 46 7.75 -12.62 2.62
N HIS A 47 7.27 -12.11 1.48
CA HIS A 47 5.92 -11.56 1.35
C HIS A 47 4.81 -12.60 1.62
N ALA A 48 5.03 -13.86 1.25
CA ALA A 48 4.13 -14.97 1.58
C ALA A 48 4.20 -15.40 3.06
N GLY A 49 5.11 -14.82 3.86
CA GLY A 49 5.33 -15.17 5.26
C GLY A 49 6.15 -16.44 5.45
N MET A 50 7.00 -16.78 4.48
CA MET A 50 7.78 -18.01 4.44
C MET A 50 9.25 -17.78 4.71
N GLU A 51 9.56 -17.15 5.85
CA GLU A 51 10.94 -16.85 6.25
C GLU A 51 11.77 -18.12 6.54
N ASN A 52 11.12 -19.27 6.80
CA ASN A 52 11.75 -20.54 7.19
C ASN A 52 11.26 -21.76 6.37
N ALA A 53 10.88 -21.57 5.10
CA ALA A 53 10.41 -22.68 4.26
C ALA A 53 11.59 -23.41 3.59
N ASP A 54 12.43 -24.05 4.41
CA ASP A 54 13.71 -24.64 3.99
C ASP A 54 13.58 -25.55 2.76
N ASP A 55 12.53 -26.37 2.63
CA ASP A 55 12.34 -27.26 1.48
C ASP A 55 12.01 -26.52 0.17
N ALA A 56 11.18 -25.47 0.24
CA ALA A 56 10.83 -24.65 -0.91
C ALA A 56 11.99 -23.73 -1.32
N ILE A 57 12.71 -23.19 -0.34
CA ILE A 57 13.88 -22.33 -0.51
C ILE A 57 15.06 -23.14 -1.07
N ALA A 58 15.27 -24.37 -0.60
CA ALA A 58 16.27 -25.31 -1.13
C ALA A 58 16.00 -25.68 -2.60
N THR A 59 14.72 -25.88 -2.95
CA THR A 59 14.32 -26.09 -4.35
C THR A 59 14.53 -24.82 -5.19
N ALA A 60 14.36 -23.64 -4.58
CA ALA A 60 14.55 -22.34 -5.22
C ALA A 60 16.02 -21.89 -5.29
N SER A 61 16.97 -22.52 -4.59
CA SER A 61 18.39 -22.09 -4.57
C SER A 61 19.11 -22.23 -5.92
N ARG A 62 18.47 -22.90 -6.89
CA ARG A 62 18.94 -22.98 -8.29
C ARG A 62 18.47 -21.80 -9.14
N ILE A 63 17.59 -20.97 -8.61
CA ILE A 63 17.02 -19.81 -9.31
C ILE A 63 17.97 -18.62 -9.07
N PRO A 64 18.12 -17.68 -10.02
CA PRO A 64 18.90 -16.45 -9.80
C PRO A 64 18.19 -15.48 -8.84
N TRP A 65 18.93 -14.84 -7.92
CA TRP A 65 18.36 -13.93 -6.90
C TRP A 65 17.62 -12.72 -7.48
N ARG A 66 17.89 -12.42 -8.76
CA ARG A 66 17.24 -11.39 -9.55
C ARG A 66 16.94 -11.92 -10.94
N ILE A 67 15.72 -11.69 -11.40
CA ILE A 67 15.27 -11.99 -12.75
C ILE A 67 14.68 -10.72 -13.35
N GLN A 68 15.26 -10.21 -14.44
CA GLN A 68 14.72 -9.06 -15.13
C GLN A 68 13.46 -9.47 -15.91
N CYS A 69 12.39 -8.71 -15.75
CA CYS A 69 11.11 -8.98 -16.37
C CYS A 69 10.54 -7.70 -16.99
N ARG A 70 9.79 -7.83 -18.09
CA ARG A 70 8.87 -6.79 -18.55
C ARG A 70 7.52 -6.97 -17.87
N VAL A 71 6.96 -5.89 -17.34
CA VAL A 71 5.60 -5.86 -16.82
C VAL A 71 4.62 -5.88 -17.98
N THR A 72 3.78 -6.90 -18.06
CA THR A 72 2.82 -7.09 -19.16
C THR A 72 1.42 -6.61 -18.81
N SER A 73 1.02 -6.75 -17.55
CA SER A 73 -0.21 -6.16 -17.03
C SER A 73 -0.13 -5.95 -15.52
N VAL A 74 -0.95 -5.02 -15.04
CA VAL A 74 -1.10 -4.65 -13.63
C VAL A 74 -2.59 -4.48 -13.38
N GLU A 75 -3.12 -5.21 -12.40
CA GLU A 75 -4.50 -5.07 -11.95
C GLU A 75 -4.53 -4.66 -10.49
N LEU A 76 -5.17 -3.54 -10.19
CA LEU A 76 -5.43 -3.06 -8.83
C LEU A 76 -6.71 -3.73 -8.32
N LYS A 77 -6.59 -4.52 -7.26
CA LYS A 77 -7.68 -5.35 -6.73
C LYS A 77 -7.88 -5.16 -5.24
N MET A 78 -9.04 -5.59 -4.77
CA MET A 78 -9.33 -5.76 -3.35
C MET A 78 -9.79 -7.20 -3.08
N ASP A 79 -9.18 -7.83 -2.07
CA ASP A 79 -9.57 -9.15 -1.59
C ASP A 79 -10.92 -9.02 -0.88
N SER A 80 -11.96 -9.64 -1.44
CA SER A 80 -13.34 -9.50 -0.96
C SER A 80 -13.57 -10.10 0.43
N ARG A 81 -12.69 -11.00 0.89
CA ARG A 81 -12.73 -11.63 2.21
C ARG A 81 -12.03 -10.78 3.25
N THR A 82 -10.90 -10.17 2.90
CA THR A 82 -10.09 -9.38 3.84
C THR A 82 -10.38 -7.87 3.82
N GLU A 83 -11.00 -7.39 2.75
CA GLU A 83 -11.13 -5.97 2.40
C GLU A 83 -9.78 -5.24 2.30
N GLU A 84 -8.72 -5.98 1.96
CA GLU A 84 -7.40 -5.40 1.75
C GLU A 84 -7.08 -5.29 0.27
N VAL A 85 -6.42 -4.20 -0.08
CA VAL A 85 -5.92 -3.96 -1.43
C VAL A 85 -4.73 -4.86 -1.74
N TYR A 86 -4.63 -5.27 -3.00
CA TYR A 86 -3.45 -5.92 -3.54
C TYR A 86 -3.32 -5.62 -5.03
N THR A 87 -2.13 -5.85 -5.57
CA THR A 87 -1.85 -5.77 -7.00
C THR A 87 -1.60 -7.15 -7.54
N LYS A 88 -2.21 -7.46 -8.68
CA LYS A 88 -1.86 -8.62 -9.49
C LYS A 88 -0.99 -8.14 -10.65
N ILE A 89 0.23 -8.67 -10.75
CA ILE A 89 1.23 -8.24 -11.72
C ILE A 89 1.59 -9.43 -12.60
N HIS A 90 1.44 -9.27 -13.91
CA HIS A 90 1.92 -10.26 -14.87
C HIS A 90 3.28 -9.85 -15.42
N LEU A 91 4.24 -10.76 -15.29
CA LEU A 91 5.64 -10.54 -15.63
C LEU A 91 6.05 -11.50 -16.74
N ASN A 92 6.84 -11.01 -17.69
CA ASN A 92 7.51 -11.85 -18.68
C ASN A 92 9.03 -11.68 -18.55
N PRO A 93 9.79 -12.73 -18.18
CA PRO A 93 11.24 -12.65 -18.09
C PRO A 93 11.87 -12.18 -19.39
N ILE A 94 12.88 -11.30 -19.27
CA ILE A 94 13.69 -10.86 -20.39
C ILE A 94 14.85 -11.86 -20.50
N VAL A 95 14.81 -12.73 -21.51
CA VAL A 95 15.95 -13.60 -21.81
C VAL A 95 17.04 -12.72 -22.42
N ILE A 96 18.10 -12.49 -21.66
CA ILE A 96 19.28 -11.76 -22.14
C ILE A 96 20.00 -12.67 -23.14
N ASN A 97 19.62 -12.59 -24.42
CA ASN A 97 20.52 -13.00 -25.47
C ASN A 97 21.62 -11.94 -25.52
N ASN A 98 22.87 -12.34 -25.28
CA ASN A 98 24.09 -11.50 -25.19
C ASN A 98 24.36 -10.56 -26.40
N ASN A 99 23.44 -10.44 -27.36
CA ASN A 99 23.63 -9.72 -28.61
C ASN A 99 22.85 -8.41 -28.72
N ASN A 100 21.97 -8.05 -27.79
CA ASN A 100 21.24 -6.77 -27.84
C ASN A 100 21.08 -6.13 -26.46
N SER A 101 22.17 -5.66 -25.86
CA SER A 101 22.10 -4.64 -24.81
C SER A 101 21.87 -3.29 -25.47
N THR A 102 20.62 -2.99 -25.83
CA THR A 102 20.23 -1.59 -25.99
C THR A 102 20.11 -1.03 -24.59
N ASP A 103 21.15 -0.33 -24.14
CA ASP A 103 21.11 0.63 -23.03
C ASP A 103 20.14 1.76 -23.39
N ASP A 104 18.86 1.44 -23.54
CA ASP A 104 17.78 2.42 -23.46
C ASP A 104 17.52 2.66 -21.97
N ASP A 105 18.56 3.14 -21.27
CA ASP A 105 18.48 3.78 -19.96
C ASP A 105 17.71 5.09 -20.14
N LYS A 106 16.41 4.99 -20.40
CA LYS A 106 15.50 6.02 -19.95
C LYS A 106 15.48 5.88 -18.44
N ASP A 107 16.31 6.70 -17.79
CA ASP A 107 16.18 7.07 -16.40
C ASP A 107 14.72 7.44 -16.16
N TYR A 108 13.89 6.45 -15.83
CA TYR A 108 12.66 6.67 -15.10
C TYR A 108 13.12 7.17 -13.75
N ALA A 109 13.40 8.47 -13.70
CA ALA A 109 13.72 9.14 -12.48
C ALA A 109 12.58 8.81 -11.52
N LEU A 110 12.91 8.13 -10.43
CA LEU A 110 12.00 7.89 -9.31
C LEU A 110 11.27 9.17 -8.88
N SER A 111 11.81 10.34 -9.19
CA SER A 111 11.16 11.64 -8.99
C SER A 111 9.87 11.82 -9.79
N GLU A 112 9.75 11.27 -11.00
CA GLU A 112 8.55 11.42 -11.82
C GLU A 112 7.47 10.42 -11.40
N SER A 113 7.82 9.19 -10.99
CA SER A 113 6.85 8.23 -10.42
C SER A 113 6.36 8.64 -9.03
N LEU A 114 7.20 9.24 -8.18
CA LEU A 114 6.76 9.85 -6.92
C LEU A 114 5.77 11.02 -7.12
N ASN A 115 5.82 11.69 -8.28
CA ASN A 115 4.93 12.80 -8.64
C ASN A 115 3.68 12.36 -9.44
N LEU A 116 3.63 11.11 -9.91
CA LEU A 116 2.54 10.61 -10.78
C LEU A 116 1.38 9.99 -10.01
N PHE A 117 1.55 9.70 -8.71
CA PHE A 117 0.45 9.23 -7.87
C PHE A 117 -0.51 10.41 -7.65
N GLY A 118 -1.61 10.34 -8.40
CA GLY A 118 -2.53 11.43 -8.67
C GLY A 118 -2.97 12.25 -7.46
N ARG A 119 -3.39 13.46 -7.80
CA ARG A 119 -3.91 14.58 -6.99
C ARG A 119 -5.01 14.23 -5.96
N SER A 120 -5.41 12.97 -5.80
CA SER A 120 -6.46 12.58 -4.87
C SER A 120 -6.00 12.78 -3.43
N GLN A 121 -6.62 13.76 -2.79
CA GLN A 121 -6.36 14.10 -1.42
C GLN A 121 -7.04 13.04 -0.55
N PHE A 122 -6.25 12.26 0.16
CA PHE A 122 -6.74 11.39 1.22
C PHE A 122 -6.03 11.71 2.52
N LEU A 123 -6.69 11.44 3.64
CA LEU A 123 -6.12 11.51 4.98
C LEU A 123 -6.58 10.28 5.75
N THR A 124 -5.73 9.85 6.67
CA THR A 124 -5.97 8.63 7.42
C THR A 124 -6.03 8.89 8.91
N LYS A 125 -6.62 7.96 9.63
CA LYS A 125 -6.56 7.92 11.09
C LYS A 125 -6.50 6.48 11.58
N VAL A 126 -5.47 6.17 12.36
CA VAL A 126 -5.43 4.95 13.18
C VAL A 126 -6.50 5.05 14.26
N LEU A 127 -7.35 4.05 14.34
CA LEU A 127 -8.47 4.03 15.28
C LEU A 127 -8.00 3.74 16.69
N THR A 128 -8.48 4.56 17.61
CA THR A 128 -8.36 4.27 19.05
C THR A 128 -9.47 3.33 19.49
N GLN A 129 -9.35 2.81 20.72
CA GLN A 129 -10.40 2.01 21.33
C GLN A 129 -11.74 2.76 21.43
N SER A 130 -11.71 4.09 21.62
CA SER A 130 -12.91 4.91 21.69
C SER A 130 -13.58 5.13 20.33
N ASP A 131 -12.84 5.05 19.23
CA ASP A 131 -13.43 5.10 17.89
C ASP A 131 -14.07 3.75 17.51
N ALA A 132 -13.48 2.63 17.93
CA ALA A 132 -13.90 1.29 17.52
C ALA A 132 -14.90 0.62 18.48
N ASN A 133 -15.43 1.34 19.49
CA ASN A 133 -16.41 0.78 20.43
C ASN A 133 -17.86 0.93 19.90
N ASN A 134 -18.74 -0.01 20.24
CA ASN A 134 -20.14 -0.06 19.76
C ASN A 134 -21.09 0.96 20.44
N GLY A 135 -20.59 2.16 20.75
CA GLY A 135 -21.37 3.23 21.39
C GLY A 135 -20.74 4.63 21.27
N GLY A 136 -19.51 4.73 20.75
CA GLY A 136 -18.79 5.98 20.52
C GLY A 136 -18.92 6.51 19.10
N GLY A 137 -18.48 7.76 18.92
CA GLY A 137 -18.31 8.38 17.61
C GLY A 137 -16.84 8.39 17.18
N PHE A 138 -16.58 8.53 15.89
CA PHE A 138 -15.23 8.69 15.38
C PHE A 138 -14.74 10.12 15.60
N SER A 139 -13.59 10.28 16.25
CA SER A 139 -12.98 11.61 16.40
C SER A 139 -12.25 11.98 15.12
N VAL A 140 -12.78 12.95 14.38
CA VAL A 140 -12.23 13.35 13.08
C VAL A 140 -11.04 14.29 13.32
N PRO A 141 -9.84 14.02 12.76
CA PRO A 141 -8.75 14.98 12.79
C PRO A 141 -9.15 16.28 12.11
N LYS A 142 -8.78 17.43 12.70
CA LYS A 142 -9.16 18.76 12.19
C LYS A 142 -8.84 18.93 10.69
N LYS A 143 -7.61 18.55 10.29
CA LYS A 143 -7.17 18.61 8.89
C LYS A 143 -8.06 17.76 7.96
N LEU A 144 -8.49 16.58 8.40
CA LEU A 144 -9.41 15.72 7.64
C LEU A 144 -10.74 16.43 7.42
N ALA A 145 -11.33 16.98 8.49
CA ALA A 145 -12.60 17.70 8.39
C ALA A 145 -12.53 18.94 7.48
N GLU A 146 -11.40 19.65 7.48
CA GLU A 146 -11.24 20.90 6.71
C GLU A 146 -10.82 20.68 5.25
N THR A 147 -10.20 19.54 4.94
CA THR A 147 -9.66 19.25 3.59
C THR A 147 -10.52 18.26 2.80
N ILE A 148 -11.02 17.20 3.44
CA ILE A 148 -11.70 16.10 2.76
C ILE A 148 -13.21 16.26 2.75
N PHE A 149 -13.80 16.72 3.86
CA PHE A 149 -15.25 16.87 3.95
C PHE A 149 -15.72 18.18 3.30
N PRO A 150 -16.99 18.26 2.87
CA PRO A 150 -17.58 19.52 2.47
C PRO A 150 -17.49 20.56 3.62
N PRO A 151 -17.28 21.86 3.31
CA PRO A 151 -17.10 22.88 4.33
C PRO A 151 -18.27 22.94 5.31
N LEU A 152 -17.97 22.85 6.61
CA LEU A 152 -18.97 22.97 7.66
C LEU A 152 -19.32 24.44 7.91
N ASN A 153 -20.61 24.77 7.95
CA ASN A 153 -21.03 26.12 8.32
C ASN A 153 -21.06 26.29 9.85
N TYR A 154 -20.01 26.90 10.39
CA TYR A 154 -19.88 27.19 11.82
C TYR A 154 -20.81 28.29 12.34
N LYS A 155 -21.44 29.06 11.46
CA LYS A 155 -22.31 30.19 11.81
C LYS A 155 -23.77 29.80 12.00
N ILE A 156 -24.12 28.52 11.85
CA ILE A 156 -25.49 28.06 12.08
C ILE A 156 -25.79 28.08 13.58
N THR A 157 -26.31 29.21 14.05
CA THR A 157 -27.08 29.32 15.29
C THR A 157 -28.52 29.60 14.88
N LYS A 158 -29.39 28.58 14.87
CA LYS A 158 -30.83 28.83 14.77
C LYS A 158 -31.34 29.33 16.12
N PRO A 159 -32.19 30.37 16.18
CA PRO A 159 -32.81 30.78 17.44
C PRO A 159 -33.62 29.62 18.04
N GLY A 160 -33.41 29.31 19.32
CA GLY A 160 -34.23 28.34 20.08
C GLY A 160 -33.80 26.87 20.03
N ILE A 161 -32.71 26.52 19.35
CA ILE A 161 -32.08 25.20 19.44
C ILE A 161 -30.58 25.44 19.60
N GLU A 162 -29.92 24.80 20.58
CA GLU A 162 -28.45 24.66 20.59
C GLU A 162 -28.01 23.82 19.37
N ASN A 163 -28.15 24.35 18.16
CA ASN A 163 -27.78 23.66 16.94
C ASN A 163 -26.26 23.77 16.78
N LEU A 164 -25.57 22.77 17.31
CA LEU A 164 -24.16 22.53 17.02
C LEU A 164 -23.97 22.43 15.50
N PRO A 165 -22.93 23.06 14.91
CA PRO A 165 -22.63 22.93 13.49
C PRO A 165 -22.56 21.46 13.09
N SER A 166 -23.41 21.06 12.13
CA SER A 166 -23.46 19.68 11.65
C SER A 166 -23.84 19.57 10.18
N GLN A 167 -23.42 18.47 9.55
CA GLN A 167 -23.75 18.11 8.18
C GLN A 167 -23.78 16.59 8.02
N ASP A 168 -24.35 16.10 6.93
CA ASP A 168 -24.25 14.69 6.56
C ASP A 168 -23.13 14.51 5.54
N ILE A 169 -22.21 13.57 5.81
CA ILE A 169 -21.15 13.15 4.90
C ILE A 169 -21.60 11.85 4.23
N LEU A 170 -21.58 11.82 2.90
CA LEU A 170 -21.85 10.62 2.11
C LEU A 170 -20.50 10.12 1.58
N ALA A 171 -20.04 8.99 2.10
CA ALA A 171 -18.77 8.40 1.69
C ALA A 171 -19.00 7.07 0.96
N ARG A 172 -18.45 6.93 -0.25
CA ARG A 172 -18.54 5.70 -1.04
C ARG A 172 -17.42 4.73 -0.65
N ASP A 173 -17.74 3.46 -0.42
CA ASP A 173 -16.71 2.41 -0.23
C ASP A 173 -16.31 1.75 -1.56
N TYR A 174 -15.34 0.82 -1.50
CA TYR A 174 -14.83 0.12 -2.68
C TYR A 174 -15.87 -0.73 -3.43
N ARG A 175 -17.00 -1.08 -2.80
CA ARG A 175 -18.09 -1.81 -3.46
C ARG A 175 -19.13 -0.87 -4.07
N GLY A 176 -18.91 0.45 -3.96
CA GLY A 176 -19.87 1.46 -4.35
C GLY A 176 -20.95 1.73 -3.30
N ASN A 177 -20.89 1.11 -2.11
CA ASN A 177 -21.90 1.37 -1.08
C ASN A 177 -21.72 2.78 -0.50
N ILE A 178 -22.82 3.50 -0.33
CA ILE A 178 -22.82 4.83 0.25
C ILE A 178 -23.03 4.73 1.77
N TRP A 179 -22.05 5.17 2.53
CA TRP A 179 -22.08 5.29 3.97
C TRP A 179 -22.41 6.73 4.37
N LYS A 180 -23.55 6.91 5.05
CA LYS A 180 -23.99 8.21 5.55
C LYS A 180 -23.54 8.41 6.99
N PHE A 181 -22.73 9.44 7.24
CA PHE A 181 -22.24 9.82 8.57
C PHE A 181 -22.72 11.21 8.97
N ARG A 182 -23.21 11.37 10.19
CA ARG A 182 -23.50 12.69 10.76
C ARG A 182 -22.20 13.29 11.32
N HIS A 183 -21.67 14.30 10.64
CA HIS A 183 -20.53 15.10 11.10
C HIS A 183 -21.01 16.23 11.99
N VAL A 184 -20.42 16.36 13.18
CA VAL A 184 -20.74 17.41 14.16
C VAL A 184 -19.48 18.06 14.68
N TYR A 185 -19.52 19.36 14.94
CA TYR A 185 -18.46 20.09 15.64
C TYR A 185 -18.96 20.52 17.01
N ARG A 186 -18.46 19.87 18.07
CA ARG A 186 -18.98 20.02 19.44
C ARG A 186 -17.98 19.63 20.53
N GLY A 187 -18.38 19.79 21.80
CA GLY A 187 -17.60 19.40 22.98
C GLY A 187 -16.74 20.51 23.56
N ASN A 188 -16.08 20.25 24.68
CA ASN A 188 -15.13 21.16 25.30
C ASN A 188 -13.81 20.41 25.62
N PRO A 189 -12.68 20.76 24.98
CA PRO A 189 -12.56 21.67 23.84
C PRO A 189 -13.32 21.16 22.61
N LEU A 190 -13.70 22.08 21.71
CA LEU A 190 -14.43 21.77 20.49
C LEU A 190 -13.63 20.84 19.57
N ARG A 191 -14.32 19.85 18.98
CA ARG A 191 -13.73 18.82 18.13
C ARG A 191 -14.73 18.32 17.09
N HIS A 192 -14.19 17.84 15.97
CA HIS A 192 -14.97 17.22 14.91
C HIS A 192 -15.24 15.76 15.23
N LEU A 193 -16.48 15.31 15.06
CA LEU A 193 -16.89 13.93 15.32
C LEU A 193 -17.78 13.42 14.19
N LEU A 194 -17.69 12.14 13.85
CA LEU A 194 -18.77 11.42 13.18
C LEU A 194 -19.56 10.66 14.24
N THR A 195 -20.86 10.89 14.32
CA THR A 195 -21.75 10.27 15.32
C THR A 195 -22.66 9.24 14.67
N THR A 196 -23.87 9.64 14.26
CA THR A 196 -24.84 8.75 13.62
C THR A 196 -24.25 8.14 12.35
N GLY A 197 -24.41 6.83 12.19
CA GLY A 197 -23.88 6.06 11.05
C GLY A 197 -22.51 5.43 11.31
N TRP A 198 -21.69 6.01 12.20
CA TRP A 198 -20.35 5.49 12.48
C TRP A 198 -20.37 4.09 13.11
N SER A 199 -21.16 3.88 14.17
CA SER A 199 -21.26 2.56 14.81
C SER A 199 -21.79 1.46 13.88
N LYS A 200 -22.67 1.82 12.94
CA LYS A 200 -23.14 0.91 11.88
C LYS A 200 -22.00 0.51 10.96
N PHE A 201 -21.17 1.46 10.55
CA PHE A 201 -19.97 1.19 9.74
C PHE A 201 -18.99 0.28 10.50
N VAL A 202 -18.66 0.59 11.75
CA VAL A 202 -17.77 -0.22 12.60
C VAL A 202 -18.27 -1.66 12.70
N THR A 203 -19.56 -1.84 12.97
CA THR A 203 -20.19 -3.16 13.11
C THR A 203 -20.16 -3.93 11.79
N ALA A 204 -20.65 -3.32 10.70
CA ALA A 204 -20.76 -3.97 9.40
C ALA A 204 -19.39 -4.31 8.80
N LYS A 205 -18.40 -3.44 8.98
CA LYS A 205 -17.04 -3.63 8.51
C LYS A 205 -16.14 -4.32 9.54
N GLN A 206 -16.64 -4.73 10.70
CA GLN A 206 -15.84 -5.40 11.76
C GLN A 206 -14.50 -4.70 12.07
N VAL A 207 -14.54 -3.38 12.13
CA VAL A 207 -13.36 -2.55 12.36
C VAL A 207 -12.96 -2.61 13.83
N VAL A 208 -11.66 -2.67 14.11
CA VAL A 208 -11.14 -2.74 15.49
C VAL A 208 -10.12 -1.63 15.75
N SER A 209 -9.80 -1.41 17.03
CA SER A 209 -8.72 -0.49 17.42
C SER A 209 -7.41 -0.92 16.74
N GLY A 210 -6.67 0.04 16.20
CA GLY A 210 -5.45 -0.20 15.44
C GLY A 210 -5.66 -0.38 13.93
N ASP A 211 -6.89 -0.67 13.45
CA ASP A 211 -7.21 -0.47 12.03
C ASP A 211 -7.11 1.02 11.69
N THR A 212 -6.80 1.34 10.43
CA THR A 212 -6.70 2.71 9.93
C THR A 212 -7.87 2.98 9.00
N ILE A 213 -8.60 4.07 9.25
CA ILE A 213 -9.61 4.56 8.32
C ILE A 213 -8.99 5.54 7.35
N VAL A 214 -9.35 5.39 6.09
CA VAL A 214 -8.96 6.27 5.00
C VAL A 214 -10.19 7.05 4.57
N PHE A 215 -10.10 8.38 4.56
CA PHE A 215 -11.06 9.21 3.85
C PHE A 215 -10.32 9.96 2.76
N GLY A 216 -10.88 10.01 1.56
CA GLY A 216 -10.37 10.91 0.54
C GLY A 216 -11.46 11.52 -0.29
N ARG A 217 -11.05 12.44 -1.15
CA ARG A 217 -11.92 13.23 -2.00
C ARG A 217 -11.40 13.18 -3.42
N ASP A 218 -12.29 12.86 -4.35
CA ASP A 218 -11.99 12.90 -5.78
C ASP A 218 -12.12 14.33 -6.34
N ASP A 219 -11.80 14.48 -7.63
CA ASP A 219 -11.86 15.77 -8.32
C ASP A 219 -13.30 16.29 -8.52
N ASN A 220 -14.30 15.41 -8.45
CA ASN A 220 -15.73 15.79 -8.48
C ASN A 220 -16.23 16.27 -7.11
N GLY A 221 -15.42 16.08 -6.07
CA GLY A 221 -15.73 16.43 -4.70
C GLY A 221 -16.45 15.33 -3.92
N ASP A 222 -16.64 14.14 -4.51
CA ASP A 222 -17.20 12.96 -3.85
C ASP A 222 -16.21 12.44 -2.80
N VAL A 223 -16.74 12.08 -1.63
CA VAL A 223 -15.94 11.50 -0.55
C VAL A 223 -15.95 9.98 -0.67
N TYR A 224 -14.79 9.36 -0.47
CA TYR A 224 -14.65 7.91 -0.36
C TYR A 224 -14.13 7.50 1.01
N VAL A 225 -14.46 6.27 1.42
CA VAL A 225 -13.99 5.65 2.65
C VAL A 225 -13.34 4.30 2.38
N GLY A 226 -12.16 4.10 2.95
CA GLY A 226 -11.37 2.87 2.88
C GLY A 226 -10.89 2.43 4.26
N ILE A 227 -10.37 1.21 4.35
CA ILE A 227 -9.85 0.64 5.59
C ILE A 227 -8.49 0.01 5.30
N ARG A 228 -7.47 0.36 6.09
CA ARG A 228 -6.23 -0.42 6.17
C ARG A 228 -6.27 -1.23 7.46
N ARG A 229 -6.29 -2.55 7.32
CA ARG A 229 -6.44 -3.45 8.47
C ARG A 229 -5.11 -3.60 9.20
N VAL A 230 -5.16 -3.68 10.53
CA VAL A 230 -4.02 -4.21 11.28
C VAL A 230 -3.85 -5.69 10.93
N ARG A 231 -2.60 -6.15 10.75
CA ARG A 231 -2.31 -7.55 10.41
C ARG A 231 -2.81 -8.46 11.53
N ARG A 232 -3.75 -9.36 11.22
CA ARG A 232 -4.30 -10.36 12.16
C ARG A 232 -3.84 -11.76 11.74
N ALA A 233 -3.54 -12.62 12.70
CA ALA A 233 -3.07 -14.00 12.44
C ALA A 233 -4.00 -14.79 11.50
N ARG A 234 -5.33 -14.57 11.60
CA ARG A 234 -6.34 -15.19 10.72
C ARG A 234 -6.20 -14.86 9.23
N TRP A 235 -5.36 -13.88 8.88
CA TRP A 235 -5.11 -13.48 7.50
C TRP A 235 -3.76 -13.98 6.96
N GLN A 236 -3.07 -14.86 7.68
CA GLN A 236 -1.92 -15.59 7.17
C GLN A 236 -2.35 -16.55 6.04
N GLY A 237 -1.49 -16.76 5.03
CA GLY A 237 -1.76 -17.69 3.92
C GLY A 237 -2.57 -17.14 2.74
N ARG A 238 -2.56 -15.81 2.51
CA ARG A 238 -3.16 -15.19 1.30
C ARG A 238 -2.43 -15.58 0.03
N ILE A 239 -1.12 -15.73 0.14
CA ILE A 239 -0.23 -16.22 -0.89
C ILE A 239 0.26 -17.57 -0.41
N ARG A 240 0.08 -18.58 -1.24
CA ARG A 240 0.48 -19.95 -0.93
C ARG A 240 1.92 -20.18 -1.35
N ALA A 241 2.63 -21.00 -0.58
CA ALA A 241 4.01 -21.36 -0.84
C ALA A 241 4.24 -21.90 -2.25
N GLU A 242 3.34 -22.78 -2.68
CA GLU A 242 3.41 -23.46 -3.96
C GLU A 242 3.24 -22.45 -5.11
N SER A 243 2.44 -21.40 -4.90
CA SER A 243 2.25 -20.35 -5.90
C SER A 243 3.51 -19.47 -6.07
N VAL A 244 4.23 -19.19 -4.99
CA VAL A 244 5.51 -18.46 -5.05
C VAL A 244 6.58 -19.30 -5.73
N LEU A 245 6.68 -20.58 -5.36
CA LEU A 245 7.64 -21.50 -5.94
C LEU A 245 7.40 -21.67 -7.45
N GLU A 246 6.15 -21.85 -7.86
CA GLU A 246 5.82 -21.97 -9.30
C GLU A 246 6.11 -20.67 -10.05
N ALA A 247 5.79 -19.50 -9.47
CA ALA A 247 6.15 -18.21 -10.06
C ALA A 247 7.67 -18.08 -10.24
N ALA A 248 8.45 -18.41 -9.22
CA ALA A 248 9.91 -18.38 -9.29
C ALA A 248 10.47 -19.37 -10.33
N ARG A 249 9.91 -20.58 -10.40
CA ARG A 249 10.31 -21.61 -11.38
C ARG A 249 10.01 -21.17 -12.81
N LEU A 250 8.81 -20.65 -13.06
CA LEU A 250 8.41 -20.10 -14.37
C LEU A 250 9.33 -18.96 -14.79
N ALA A 251 9.62 -18.05 -13.86
CA ALA A 251 10.56 -16.96 -14.09
C ALA A 251 11.94 -17.48 -14.50
N ALA A 252 12.47 -18.49 -13.80
CA ALA A 252 13.78 -19.08 -14.07
C ALA A 252 13.89 -19.73 -15.45
N ILE A 253 12.80 -20.31 -15.96
CA ILE A 253 12.77 -20.94 -17.30
C ILE A 253 12.33 -19.96 -18.41
N GLY A 254 12.26 -18.66 -18.11
CA GLY A 254 11.94 -17.64 -19.11
C GLY A 254 10.46 -17.59 -19.53
N ARG A 255 9.55 -18.11 -18.70
CA ARG A 255 8.11 -18.11 -18.99
C ARG A 255 7.39 -17.02 -18.21
N GLY A 256 6.36 -16.44 -18.84
CA GLY A 256 5.49 -15.48 -18.18
C GLY A 256 4.77 -16.06 -16.96
N PHE A 257 4.61 -15.25 -15.92
CA PHE A 257 4.06 -15.65 -14.64
C PHE A 257 3.30 -14.50 -13.96
N GLU A 258 2.51 -14.84 -12.96
CA GLU A 258 1.74 -13.90 -12.15
C GLU A 258 2.28 -13.84 -10.73
N VAL A 259 2.33 -12.64 -10.16
CA VAL A 259 2.60 -12.43 -8.74
C VAL A 259 1.51 -11.56 -8.12
N ARG A 260 1.28 -11.74 -6.82
CA ARG A 260 0.36 -10.92 -6.02
C ARG A 260 1.15 -10.15 -4.96
N TYR A 261 0.92 -8.86 -4.89
CA TYR A 261 1.56 -7.98 -3.93
C TYR A 261 0.51 -7.29 -3.05
N TYR A 262 0.52 -7.59 -1.75
CA TYR A 262 -0.34 -6.97 -0.75
C TYR A 262 0.42 -5.84 -0.04
N PRO A 263 0.26 -4.57 -0.44
CA PRO A 263 0.97 -3.48 0.21
C PRO A 263 0.53 -3.28 1.67
N SER A 264 1.50 -2.94 2.50
CA SER A 264 1.34 -2.49 3.88
C SER A 264 2.54 -1.64 4.29
N SER A 265 2.46 -1.01 5.46
CA SER A 265 3.56 -0.21 6.01
C SER A 265 4.84 -1.01 6.30
N THR A 266 4.78 -2.34 6.34
CA THR A 266 5.94 -3.21 6.65
C THR A 266 6.32 -4.18 5.53
N THR A 267 5.57 -4.21 4.43
CA THR A 267 5.87 -5.10 3.30
C THR A 267 6.90 -4.46 2.38
N THR A 268 7.86 -5.28 1.98
CA THR A 268 8.92 -4.93 1.03
C THR A 268 8.48 -5.22 -0.39
N GLU A 269 8.82 -4.33 -1.32
CA GLU A 269 8.55 -4.51 -2.75
C GLU A 269 9.54 -5.52 -3.33
N PHE A 270 9.05 -6.64 -3.87
CA PHE A 270 9.87 -7.67 -4.49
C PHE A 270 9.87 -7.61 -6.03
N CYS A 271 9.11 -6.68 -6.62
CA CYS A 271 9.15 -6.32 -8.05
C CYS A 271 9.54 -4.85 -8.17
N VAL A 272 10.85 -4.58 -8.22
CA VAL A 272 11.39 -3.22 -8.16
C VAL A 272 11.83 -2.78 -9.54
N VAL A 273 11.59 -1.51 -9.92
CA VAL A 273 12.02 -0.96 -11.21
C VAL A 273 13.51 -1.20 -11.42
N ASP A 274 13.88 -1.70 -12.60
CA ASP A 274 15.21 -2.26 -12.84
C ASP A 274 16.34 -1.23 -12.74
N SER A 275 16.11 -0.02 -13.24
CA SER A 275 17.05 1.10 -13.15
C SER A 275 17.39 1.47 -11.71
N VAL A 276 16.41 1.38 -10.79
CA VAL A 276 16.58 1.62 -9.36
C VAL A 276 17.50 0.56 -8.74
N VAL A 277 17.30 -0.70 -9.11
CA VAL A 277 18.14 -1.81 -8.64
C VAL A 277 19.57 -1.65 -9.17
N ASN A 278 19.75 -1.26 -10.43
CA ASN A 278 21.08 -1.00 -11.00
C ASN A 278 21.79 0.18 -10.31
N ALA A 279 21.06 1.27 -10.04
CA ALA A 279 21.59 2.40 -9.28
C ALA A 279 22.00 1.98 -7.86
N MET A 280 21.15 1.22 -7.15
CA MET A 280 21.46 0.71 -5.82
C MET A 280 22.67 -0.24 -5.85
N LYS A 281 22.75 -1.13 -6.84
CA LYS A 281 23.91 -2.03 -7.01
C LYS A 281 25.21 -1.26 -7.14
N ARG A 282 25.23 -0.16 -7.92
CA ARG A 282 26.41 0.72 -8.05
C ARG A 282 26.77 1.38 -6.71
N LYS A 283 25.77 1.90 -6.00
CA LYS A 283 25.98 2.51 -4.67
C LYS A 283 26.47 1.51 -3.62
N MET A 284 26.01 0.27 -3.68
CA MET A 284 26.46 -0.78 -2.76
C MET A 284 27.94 -1.11 -2.91
N VAL A 285 28.52 -0.94 -4.10
CA VAL A 285 29.95 -1.17 -4.34
C VAL A 285 30.79 0.03 -3.90
N ASN A 286 30.29 1.25 -4.09
CA ASN A 286 31.12 2.46 -4.01
C ASN A 286 30.86 3.33 -2.77
N GLU A 287 29.67 3.27 -2.18
CA GLU A 287 29.21 4.26 -1.19
C GLU A 287 28.69 3.65 0.12
N PHE A 288 28.17 2.42 0.08
CA PHE A 288 27.55 1.80 1.26
C PHE A 288 28.54 0.89 1.98
N GLY A 289 28.81 1.22 3.24
CA GLY A 289 29.60 0.42 4.17
C GLY A 289 29.19 0.70 5.62
N ALA A 290 29.84 0.03 6.56
CA ALA A 290 29.61 0.26 7.98
C ALA A 290 29.83 1.75 8.33
N GLY A 291 28.89 2.33 9.07
CA GLY A 291 28.87 3.74 9.46
C GLY A 291 28.21 4.69 8.45
N THR A 292 27.90 4.25 7.22
CA THR A 292 27.20 5.08 6.24
C THR A 292 25.82 5.49 6.77
N ARG A 293 25.57 6.80 6.86
CA ARG A 293 24.29 7.35 7.33
C ARG A 293 23.22 7.26 6.25
N ILE A 294 22.08 6.69 6.60
CA ILE A 294 20.94 6.53 5.70
C ILE A 294 19.69 7.21 6.26
N LYS A 295 18.78 7.57 5.36
CA LYS A 295 17.44 8.00 5.72
C LYS A 295 16.44 7.15 4.95
N MET A 296 15.50 6.54 5.67
CA MET A 296 14.42 5.78 5.08
C MET A 296 13.11 6.53 5.27
N ALA A 297 12.39 6.70 4.17
CA ALA A 297 11.02 7.19 4.20
C ALA A 297 10.13 6.15 4.89
N PHE A 298 9.24 6.61 5.76
CA PHE A 298 8.19 5.77 6.35
C PHE A 298 6.89 6.57 6.43
N GLU A 299 5.76 5.87 6.49
CA GLU A 299 4.46 6.52 6.66
C GLU A 299 4.27 6.90 8.13
N THR A 300 4.17 8.21 8.42
CA THR A 300 3.96 8.67 9.79
C THR A 300 2.50 8.52 10.16
N LEU A 301 2.18 7.51 10.98
CA LEU A 301 0.84 7.33 11.55
C LEU A 301 0.71 8.18 12.82
N ASN A 302 0.47 9.49 12.69
CA ASN A 302 0.15 10.33 13.84
C ASN A 302 -1.38 10.41 14.07
N SER A 303 -1.76 10.64 15.32
CA SER A 303 -3.16 10.82 15.73
C SER A 303 -3.80 12.09 15.18
N THR A 304 -3.01 12.98 14.56
CA THR A 304 -3.45 14.27 14.01
C THR A 304 -3.88 14.18 12.54
N GLY A 305 -3.83 12.99 11.94
CA GLY A 305 -4.25 12.75 10.56
C GLY A 305 -3.39 13.49 9.54
N VAL A 306 -2.12 13.76 9.86
CA VAL A 306 -1.15 14.31 8.92
C VAL A 306 -0.24 13.17 8.51
N GLU A 307 -0.25 12.84 7.22
CA GLU A 307 0.72 11.92 6.61
C GLU A 307 1.83 12.72 5.91
N PRO A 308 2.77 13.38 6.60
CA PRO A 308 4.07 13.58 5.98
C PRO A 308 4.76 12.22 5.90
N VAL A 309 5.47 11.98 4.81
CA VAL A 309 6.51 10.97 4.78
C VAL A 309 7.49 11.32 5.90
N GLY A 310 7.52 10.48 6.93
CA GLY A 310 8.48 10.57 8.02
C GLY A 310 9.83 10.06 7.54
N TRP A 311 10.90 10.51 8.20
CA TRP A 311 12.25 10.06 7.89
C TRP A 311 12.86 9.38 9.09
N HIS A 312 13.11 8.08 8.98
CA HIS A 312 13.90 7.36 9.97
C HIS A 312 15.36 7.54 9.59
N LYS A 313 16.16 8.10 10.50
CA LYS A 313 17.59 8.29 10.31
C LYS A 313 18.30 7.12 10.98
N GLY A 314 19.17 6.43 10.24
CA GLY A 314 19.94 5.30 10.73
C GLY A 314 21.35 5.31 10.16
N SER A 315 22.12 4.30 10.51
CA SER A 315 23.45 4.06 9.96
C SER A 315 23.61 2.58 9.68
N ILE A 316 24.23 2.26 8.54
CA ILE A 316 24.49 0.87 8.17
C ILE A 316 25.48 0.30 9.20
N GLU A 317 25.12 -0.78 9.87
CA GLU A 317 26.00 -1.52 10.79
C GLU A 317 26.93 -2.43 10.00
N SER A 318 26.36 -3.21 9.07
CA SER A 318 27.09 -4.13 8.21
C SER A 318 26.40 -4.32 6.86
N VAL A 319 27.15 -4.87 5.90
CA VAL A 319 26.67 -5.23 4.56
C VAL A 319 26.95 -6.71 4.34
N GLU A 320 25.92 -7.53 4.46
CA GLU A 320 26.04 -9.00 4.46
C GLU A 320 24.83 -9.64 3.78
N ASP A 321 25.08 -10.75 3.07
CA ASP A 321 24.02 -11.50 2.41
C ASP A 321 23.11 -12.15 3.47
N VAL A 322 21.79 -12.04 3.29
CA VAL A 322 20.83 -12.64 4.23
C VAL A 322 20.86 -14.16 4.21
N ASP A 323 21.05 -14.72 3.01
CA ASP A 323 21.11 -16.16 2.79
C ASP A 323 22.24 -16.47 1.78
N PRO A 324 23.50 -16.48 2.25
CA PRO A 324 24.66 -16.68 1.38
C PRO A 324 24.72 -18.10 0.78
N ASN A 325 24.03 -19.07 1.39
CA ASN A 325 24.05 -20.45 0.93
C ASN A 325 23.16 -20.64 -0.30
N HIS A 326 21.97 -20.03 -0.30
CA HIS A 326 21.03 -20.20 -1.40
C HIS A 326 21.07 -19.05 -2.42
N TRP A 327 21.48 -17.83 -2.01
CA TRP A 327 21.44 -16.63 -2.85
C TRP A 327 22.67 -15.74 -2.64
N PRO A 328 23.88 -16.23 -2.96
CA PRO A 328 25.11 -15.48 -2.77
C PRO A 328 25.10 -14.17 -3.59
N GLY A 329 25.49 -13.08 -2.94
CA GLY A 329 25.57 -11.74 -3.50
C GLY A 329 24.22 -11.05 -3.72
N SER A 330 23.11 -11.62 -3.27
CA SER A 330 21.78 -11.01 -3.40
C SER A 330 21.70 -9.65 -2.73
N LEU A 331 21.07 -8.68 -3.40
CA LEU A 331 20.84 -7.35 -2.81
C LEU A 331 19.67 -7.33 -1.82
N TRP A 332 18.89 -8.42 -1.72
CA TRP A 332 17.73 -8.49 -0.86
C TRP A 332 18.11 -8.36 0.62
N ARG A 333 17.61 -7.31 1.30
CA ARG A 333 17.84 -7.05 2.74
C ARG A 333 19.31 -7.12 3.18
N ARG A 334 20.23 -6.77 2.27
CA ARG A 334 21.67 -6.89 2.46
C ARG A 334 22.29 -5.84 3.40
N LEU A 335 21.58 -4.73 3.66
CA LEU A 335 22.01 -3.70 4.61
C LEU A 335 21.44 -4.00 5.99
N LYS A 336 22.30 -4.05 7.02
CA LYS A 336 21.89 -4.18 8.43
C LYS A 336 21.98 -2.81 9.12
N ASN A 337 21.07 -2.54 10.05
CA ASN A 337 20.96 -1.29 10.79
C ASN A 337 20.52 -1.54 12.23
#